data_AF-A0A517ZR18-F1
#
_entry.id   AF-A0A517ZR18-F1
#
_cell.length_a   1.000
_cell.length_b   1.000
_cell.length_c   1.000
_cell.angle_alpha   90.00
_cell.angle_beta   90.00
_cell.angle_gamma   90.00
#
_symmetry.space_group_name_H-M   'P 1'
#
loop_
_entity.id
_entity.type
_entity.pdbx_description
1 polymer ?
#
loop_
_entity_poly.entity_id
_entity_poly.type
_entity_poly.pdbx_seq_one_letter_code
_entity_poly.pdbx_strand_id
1 'polypeptide(L)'
;MTAKIFAKTSDAALTEFWVNDDVIRVGSDAGCELPLPGIAPHALTVQHRGGRYYVFNRCTAPIRIAGQIVPEGASNPWDLGQELEIGGEAALMLQSAEEALKQAPSTERYDDDDEQSTDEPTEKKGNKNTTSLIILGACAVGILFLLTFGAKQSSAKSTTVQFEEVVEDYTWEHGENDPTARRVLDGVQRARIAELRKDFASAREKYGEAKDLLWTKKQSANGGLSDVDERMLSFITERLPRVQ
;
A
#
# COMPACT_ATOMS: atom_id res chain seq x y z
N MET A 1 3.99 7.21 -0.68
CA MET A 1 3.68 8.45 -1.43
C MET A 1 2.22 8.38 -1.83
N THR A 2 1.51 9.51 -1.85
CA THR A 2 0.14 9.54 -2.35
C THR A 2 0.18 9.86 -3.85
N ALA A 3 -0.52 9.08 -4.66
CA ALA A 3 -0.65 9.29 -6.10
C ALA A 3 -2.11 9.49 -6.48
N LYS A 4 -2.31 10.04 -7.68
CA LYS A 4 -3.62 10.27 -8.27
C LYS A 4 -3.65 9.64 -9.65
N ILE A 5 -4.73 8.91 -9.94
CA ILE A 5 -5.00 8.33 -11.25
C ILE A 5 -5.98 9.25 -11.98
N PHE A 6 -5.61 9.63 -13.20
CA PHE A 6 -6.47 10.32 -14.15
C PHE A 6 -6.93 9.32 -15.19
N ALA A 7 -8.24 9.12 -15.30
CA ALA A 7 -8.85 8.19 -16.23
C ALA A 7 -9.60 8.94 -17.32
N LYS A 8 -9.33 8.59 -18.57
CA LYS A 8 -10.02 9.09 -19.75
C LYS A 8 -10.59 7.92 -20.53
N THR A 9 -11.90 7.87 -20.71
CA THR A 9 -12.55 6.93 -21.62
C THR A 9 -12.96 7.66 -22.90
N SER A 10 -13.32 6.93 -23.96
CA SER A 10 -13.80 7.51 -25.22
C SER A 10 -14.99 8.46 -25.04
N ASP A 11 -15.89 8.14 -24.11
CA ASP A 11 -17.22 8.75 -24.02
C ASP A 11 -17.50 9.47 -22.70
N ALA A 12 -16.54 9.51 -21.76
CA ALA A 12 -16.71 10.17 -20.46
C ALA A 12 -15.72 11.33 -20.24
N ALA A 13 -16.12 12.22 -19.34
CA ALA A 13 -15.24 13.26 -18.82
C ALA A 13 -14.04 12.63 -18.09
N LEU A 14 -12.94 13.39 -18.02
CA LEU A 14 -11.76 13.03 -17.24
C LEU A 14 -12.18 12.73 -15.79
N THR A 15 -11.91 11.52 -15.33
CA THR A 15 -12.22 11.07 -13.98
C THR A 15 -10.95 11.04 -13.16
N GLU A 16 -11.04 11.55 -11.93
CA GLU A 16 -9.91 11.67 -11.02
C GLU A 16 -10.09 10.73 -9.83
N PHE A 17 -9.04 10.00 -9.46
CA PHE A 17 -9.10 9.04 -8.37
C PHE A 17 -7.84 9.09 -7.50
N TRP A 18 -8.00 9.28 -6.19
CA TRP A 18 -6.89 9.26 -5.25
C TRP A 18 -6.56 7.83 -4.83
N VAL A 19 -5.29 7.45 -4.96
CA VAL A 19 -4.82 6.13 -4.53
C VAL A 19 -4.64 6.14 -3.02
N ASN A 20 -5.63 5.62 -2.31
CA ASN A 20 -5.64 5.52 -0.85
C ASN A 20 -5.36 4.10 -0.33
N ASP A 21 -5.59 3.10 -1.17
CA ASP A 21 -5.44 1.68 -0.84
C ASP A 21 -4.22 1.07 -1.56
N ASP A 22 -3.63 0.03 -0.96
CA ASP A 22 -2.51 -0.70 -1.56
C ASP A 22 -2.93 -1.49 -2.80
N VAL A 23 -4.22 -1.78 -2.95
CA VAL A 23 -4.79 -2.52 -4.09
C VAL A 23 -6.06 -1.83 -4.55
N ILE A 24 -6.11 -1.50 -5.84
CA ILE A 24 -7.24 -0.85 -6.50
C ILE A 24 -7.63 -1.71 -7.70
N ARG A 25 -8.92 -2.07 -7.80
CA ARG A 25 -9.47 -2.76 -8.96
C ARG A 25 -10.08 -1.73 -9.90
N VAL A 26 -9.80 -1.92 -11.18
CA VAL A 26 -10.27 -1.06 -12.26
C VAL A 26 -11.04 -1.91 -13.26
N GLY A 27 -12.24 -1.48 -13.61
CA GLY A 27 -13.13 -2.23 -14.51
C GLY A 27 -14.51 -1.59 -14.60
N SER A 28 -15.38 -2.15 -15.44
CA SER A 28 -16.76 -1.65 -15.58
C SER A 28 -17.73 -2.14 -14.49
N ASP A 29 -17.31 -3.11 -13.67
CA ASP A 29 -18.14 -3.59 -12.57
C ASP A 29 -18.24 -2.56 -11.44
N ALA A 30 -19.42 -2.41 -10.85
CA ALA A 30 -19.67 -1.47 -9.76
C ALA A 30 -18.94 -1.87 -8.46
N GLY A 31 -18.44 -3.11 -8.38
CA GLY A 31 -17.59 -3.58 -7.29
C GLY A 31 -16.13 -3.14 -7.36
N CYS A 32 -15.71 -2.47 -8.44
CA CYS A 32 -14.38 -1.90 -8.57
C CYS A 32 -14.24 -0.57 -7.81
N GLU A 33 -13.07 -0.33 -7.23
CA GLU A 33 -12.77 0.96 -6.58
C GLU A 33 -12.72 2.11 -7.60
N LEU A 34 -12.25 1.84 -8.81
CA LEU A 34 -12.28 2.77 -9.95
C LEU A 34 -13.17 2.19 -11.06
N PRO A 35 -14.48 2.45 -11.03
CA PRO A 35 -15.40 2.00 -12.08
C PRO A 35 -15.23 2.83 -13.35
N LEU A 36 -14.97 2.18 -14.48
CA LEU A 36 -14.83 2.82 -15.79
C LEU A 36 -15.76 2.17 -16.82
N PRO A 37 -16.63 2.94 -17.49
CA PRO A 37 -17.50 2.39 -18.52
C PRO A 37 -16.69 1.99 -19.76
N GLY A 38 -17.23 1.04 -20.54
CA GLY A 38 -16.67 0.62 -21.83
C GLY A 38 -15.70 -0.54 -21.75
N ILE A 39 -14.98 -0.71 -20.64
CA ILE A 39 -13.95 -1.77 -20.49
C ILE A 39 -14.49 -3.07 -19.87
N ALA A 40 -13.65 -4.11 -19.79
CA ALA A 40 -13.99 -5.37 -19.13
C ALA A 40 -14.42 -5.17 -17.65
N PRO A 41 -15.32 -6.02 -17.09
CA PRO A 41 -15.81 -5.88 -15.71
C PRO A 41 -14.72 -5.78 -14.65
N HIS A 42 -13.65 -6.56 -14.79
CA HIS A 42 -12.45 -6.54 -13.95
C HIS A 42 -11.23 -6.46 -14.87
N ALA A 43 -10.95 -5.27 -15.41
CA ALA A 43 -9.97 -5.10 -16.47
C ALA A 43 -8.52 -5.20 -15.97
N LEU A 44 -8.20 -4.58 -14.84
CA LEU A 44 -6.86 -4.62 -14.26
C LEU A 44 -6.88 -4.40 -12.74
N THR A 45 -5.74 -4.70 -12.11
CA THR A 45 -5.49 -4.38 -10.71
C THR A 45 -4.26 -3.49 -10.62
N VAL A 46 -4.39 -2.33 -9.98
CA VAL A 46 -3.26 -1.48 -9.60
C VAL A 46 -2.86 -1.87 -8.18
N GLN A 47 -1.58 -2.17 -7.98
CA GLN A 47 -1.03 -2.47 -6.66
C GLN A 47 0.10 -1.49 -6.34
N HIS A 48 0.04 -0.85 -5.18
CA HIS A 48 1.14 -0.06 -4.63
C HIS A 48 1.93 -0.93 -3.66
N ARG A 49 3.20 -1.21 -3.98
CA ARG A 49 4.05 -2.13 -3.23
C ARG A 49 5.52 -1.72 -3.36
N GLY A 50 6.27 -1.72 -2.26
CA GLY A 50 7.68 -1.30 -2.25
C GLY A 50 7.89 0.14 -2.75
N GLY A 51 6.93 1.03 -2.55
CA GLY A 51 6.98 2.42 -3.04
C GLY A 51 6.83 2.57 -4.56
N ARG A 52 6.43 1.52 -5.27
CA ARG A 52 6.17 1.51 -6.71
C ARG A 52 4.75 1.05 -7.00
N TYR A 53 4.24 1.46 -8.15
CA TYR A 53 2.96 1.00 -8.65
C TYR A 53 3.19 -0.11 -9.67
N TYR A 54 2.39 -1.16 -9.58
CA TYR A 54 2.36 -2.27 -10.51
C TYR A 54 0.96 -2.40 -11.06
N VAL A 55 0.86 -2.78 -12.33
CA VAL A 55 -0.42 -3.04 -12.97
C VAL A 55 -0.46 -4.48 -13.44
N PHE A 56 -1.45 -5.20 -12.94
CA PHE A 56 -1.74 -6.58 -13.30
C PHE A 56 -2.86 -6.60 -14.33
N ASN A 57 -2.58 -7.16 -15.50
CA ASN A 57 -3.60 -7.31 -16.54
C ASN A 57 -4.56 -8.45 -16.16
N ARG A 58 -5.84 -8.12 -15.97
CA ARG A 58 -6.91 -9.08 -15.64
C ARG A 58 -7.86 -9.33 -16.80
N CYS A 59 -7.73 -8.58 -17.91
CA CYS A 59 -8.53 -8.81 -19.10
C CYS A 59 -7.81 -9.73 -20.09
N THR A 60 -8.60 -10.31 -20.99
CA THR A 60 -8.10 -11.15 -22.09
C THR A 60 -7.42 -10.35 -23.19
N ALA A 61 -7.69 -9.04 -23.25
CA ALA A 61 -7.03 -8.12 -24.17
C ALA A 61 -5.69 -7.65 -23.58
N PRO A 62 -4.65 -7.44 -24.40
CA PRO A 62 -3.41 -6.83 -23.92
C PRO A 62 -3.67 -5.37 -23.50
N ILE A 63 -3.09 -4.97 -22.37
CA ILE A 63 -2.96 -3.56 -21.99
C ILE A 63 -1.57 -3.06 -22.39
N ARG A 64 -1.39 -1.74 -22.48
CA ARG A 64 -0.09 -1.13 -22.79
C ARG A 64 0.32 -0.13 -21.73
N ILE A 65 1.59 -0.13 -21.33
CA ILE A 65 2.17 0.88 -20.43
C ILE A 65 3.31 1.55 -21.18
N ALA A 66 3.19 2.86 -21.44
CA ALA A 66 4.15 3.60 -22.27
C ALA A 66 4.47 2.89 -23.61
N GLY A 67 3.44 2.28 -24.22
CA GLY A 67 3.55 1.51 -25.47
C GLY A 67 4.00 0.04 -25.32
N GLN A 68 4.52 -0.37 -24.15
CA GLN A 68 4.90 -1.76 -23.88
C GLN A 68 3.68 -2.62 -23.58
N ILE A 69 3.54 -3.76 -24.27
CA ILE A 69 2.43 -4.69 -24.07
C ILE A 69 2.61 -5.47 -22.76
N VAL A 70 1.54 -5.53 -21.96
CA VAL A 70 1.42 -6.40 -20.78
C VAL A 70 0.39 -7.49 -21.10
N PRO A 71 0.82 -8.75 -21.30
CA PRO A 71 -0.08 -9.87 -21.58
C PRO A 71 -1.08 -10.13 -20.46
N GLU A 72 -2.15 -10.86 -20.77
CA GLU A 72 -3.10 -11.36 -19.77
C GLU A 72 -2.38 -12.10 -18.64
N GLY A 73 -2.75 -11.79 -17.39
CA GLY A 73 -2.20 -12.41 -16.18
C GLY A 73 -0.79 -11.94 -15.80
N ALA A 74 -0.12 -11.16 -16.65
CA ALA A 74 1.18 -10.57 -16.34
C ALA A 74 1.04 -9.25 -15.56
N SER A 75 2.17 -8.78 -15.03
CA SER A 75 2.26 -7.49 -14.36
C SER A 75 3.50 -6.73 -14.77
N ASN A 76 3.37 -5.41 -14.89
CA ASN A 76 4.49 -4.51 -15.13
C ASN A 76 4.48 -3.35 -14.13
N PRO A 77 5.67 -2.80 -13.80
CA PRO A 77 5.75 -1.51 -13.14
C PRO A 77 5.04 -0.42 -13.95
N TRP A 78 4.39 0.51 -13.25
CA TRP A 78 3.74 1.68 -13.81
C TRP A 78 4.27 2.93 -13.13
N ASP A 79 5.19 3.63 -13.80
CA ASP A 79 5.84 4.80 -13.23
C ASP A 79 4.97 6.06 -13.37
N LEU A 80 5.26 7.06 -12.53
CA LEU A 80 4.60 8.36 -12.61
C LEU A 80 4.78 9.00 -13.99
N GLY A 81 3.71 9.59 -14.52
CA GLY A 81 3.65 10.24 -15.82
C GLY A 81 3.47 9.28 -17.00
N GLN A 82 3.54 7.95 -16.80
CA GLN A 82 3.30 6.99 -17.87
C GLN A 82 1.82 6.82 -18.14
N GLU A 83 1.47 6.80 -19.43
CA GLU A 83 0.13 6.45 -19.89
C GLU A 83 -0.04 4.93 -19.92
N LEU A 84 -1.20 4.47 -19.44
CA LEU A 84 -1.64 3.10 -19.49
C LEU A 84 -2.90 3.00 -20.35
N GLU A 85 -2.86 2.21 -21.42
CA GLU A 85 -3.96 1.99 -22.34
C GLU A 85 -4.64 0.63 -22.08
N ILE A 86 -5.97 0.63 -22.01
CA ILE A 86 -6.80 -0.57 -21.81
C ILE A 86 -7.60 -0.80 -23.09
N GLY A 87 -7.16 -1.73 -23.94
CA GLY A 87 -7.91 -2.14 -25.13
C GLY A 87 -8.19 -1.02 -26.16
N GLY A 88 -7.57 0.16 -26.03
CA GLY A 88 -7.87 1.35 -26.85
C GLY A 88 -9.16 2.10 -26.45
N GLU A 89 -9.87 1.64 -25.41
CA GLU A 89 -11.15 2.20 -24.96
C GLU A 89 -10.97 3.20 -23.81
N ALA A 90 -9.94 2.97 -23.00
CA ALA A 90 -9.60 3.82 -21.87
C ALA A 90 -8.08 4.04 -21.77
N ALA A 91 -7.70 5.23 -21.31
CA ALA A 91 -6.34 5.60 -20.96
C ALA A 91 -6.29 6.08 -19.51
N LEU A 92 -5.34 5.58 -18.74
CA LEU A 92 -5.07 6.01 -17.37
C LEU A 92 -3.69 6.68 -17.31
N MET A 93 -3.55 7.67 -16.45
CA MET A 93 -2.27 8.31 -16.18
C MET A 93 -2.08 8.42 -14.67
N LEU A 94 -0.92 7.98 -14.20
CA LEU A 94 -0.55 8.08 -12.79
C LEU A 94 0.26 9.36 -12.56
N GLN A 95 -0.14 10.20 -11.62
CA GLN A 95 0.61 11.41 -11.25
C GLN A 95 0.89 11.46 -9.76
N SER A 96 1.95 12.18 -9.38
CA SER A 96 2.19 12.49 -7.98
C SER A 96 1.13 13.44 -7.43
N ALA A 97 0.88 13.39 -6.12
CA ALA A 97 -0.02 14.35 -5.46
C ALA A 97 0.41 15.82 -5.69
N GLU A 98 1.71 16.09 -5.75
CA GLU A 98 2.23 17.45 -5.94
C GLU A 98 1.94 17.99 -7.35
N GLU A 99 2.14 17.16 -8.39
CA GLU A 99 1.82 17.54 -9.77
C GLU A 99 0.32 17.71 -9.98
N ALA A 100 -0.48 16.82 -9.40
CA ALA A 100 -1.93 16.91 -9.46
C ALA A 100 -2.47 18.23 -8.86
N LEU A 101 -1.84 18.73 -7.79
CA LEU A 101 -2.21 20.01 -7.17
C LEU A 101 -1.81 21.22 -8.03
N LYS A 102 -0.72 21.12 -8.80
CA LYS A 102 -0.29 22.20 -9.73
C LYS A 102 -1.20 22.31 -10.96
N GLN A 103 -1.85 21.22 -11.35
CA GLN A 103 -2.77 21.18 -12.50
C GLN A 103 -4.20 21.59 -12.14
N ALA A 104 -4.56 21.62 -10.85
CA ALA A 104 -5.85 22.14 -10.44
C ALA A 104 -5.96 23.59 -10.95
N PRO A 105 -7.01 23.94 -11.72
CA PRO A 105 -7.18 25.30 -12.19
C PRO A 105 -7.14 26.20 -10.96
N SER A 106 -6.16 27.11 -10.93
CA SER A 106 -6.09 28.13 -9.89
C SER A 106 -7.45 28.79 -9.91
N THR A 107 -8.24 28.56 -8.85
CA THR A 107 -9.53 29.21 -8.70
C THR A 107 -9.19 30.68 -8.65
N GLU A 108 -9.27 31.37 -9.78
CA GLU A 108 -9.23 32.82 -9.82
C GLU A 108 -10.34 33.22 -8.85
N ARG A 109 -9.92 33.72 -7.68
CA ARG A 109 -10.82 34.38 -6.76
C ARG A 109 -11.49 35.46 -7.59
N TYR A 110 -12.74 35.23 -7.94
CA TYR A 110 -13.63 36.33 -8.21
C TYR A 110 -13.71 37.07 -6.87
N ASP A 111 -12.97 38.18 -6.78
CA ASP A 111 -13.17 39.20 -5.77
C ASP A 111 -14.57 39.77 -6.05
N ASP A 112 -15.58 39.09 -5.49
CA ASP A 112 -16.97 39.49 -5.52
C ASP A 112 -17.14 40.59 -4.45
N ASP A 113 -16.83 41.81 -4.85
CA ASP A 113 -17.27 43.04 -4.19
C ASP A 113 -18.79 43.11 -4.34
N ASP A 114 -19.55 42.61 -3.37
CA ASP A 114 -20.92 43.07 -3.15
C ASP A 114 -21.28 43.09 -1.66
N GLU A 115 -21.19 44.31 -1.12
CA GLU A 115 -21.87 44.73 0.10
C GLU A 115 -23.38 44.60 -0.08
N GLN A 116 -24.06 43.73 0.68
CA GLN A 116 -25.42 44.07 1.10
C GLN A 116 -25.86 43.42 2.42
N SER A 117 -26.45 44.31 3.22
CA SER A 117 -26.76 44.22 4.64
C SER A 117 -28.04 43.44 4.98
N THR A 118 -28.23 43.27 6.31
CA THR A 118 -29.51 43.11 7.06
C THR A 118 -30.25 41.77 6.88
N ASP A 119 -30.84 41.11 7.88
CA ASP A 119 -31.21 41.47 9.26
C ASP A 119 -31.42 40.18 10.11
N GLU A 120 -31.29 40.35 11.42
CA GLU A 120 -31.67 39.45 12.52
C GLU A 120 -33.17 39.02 12.46
N PRO A 121 -33.61 37.89 13.07
CA PRO A 121 -34.02 37.98 14.48
C PRO A 121 -33.94 36.70 15.38
N THR A 122 -33.52 36.97 16.62
CA THR A 122 -34.03 36.52 17.95
C THR A 122 -34.19 35.05 18.35
N GLU A 123 -33.41 34.71 19.39
CA GLU A 123 -33.73 34.00 20.65
C GLU A 123 -34.82 32.90 20.68
N LYS A 124 -34.41 31.70 21.13
CA LYS A 124 -35.19 30.96 22.13
C LYS A 124 -34.31 30.20 23.13
N LYS A 125 -34.39 30.70 24.36
CA LYS A 125 -33.80 30.22 25.61
C LYS A 125 -34.47 28.92 26.09
N GLY A 126 -33.68 27.91 26.42
CA GLY A 126 -34.17 26.64 26.99
C GLY A 126 -33.11 25.93 27.84
N ASN A 127 -33.02 26.30 29.12
CA ASN A 127 -32.18 25.64 30.12
C ASN A 127 -32.65 24.20 30.40
N LYS A 128 -31.69 23.25 30.53
CA LYS A 128 -31.62 22.23 31.59
C LYS A 128 -30.30 21.43 31.48
N ASN A 129 -29.25 21.98 32.09
CA ASN A 129 -28.04 21.27 32.47
C ASN A 129 -28.31 20.49 33.75
N THR A 130 -28.19 19.14 33.71
CA THR A 130 -27.71 18.33 34.87
C THR A 130 -27.55 16.82 34.58
N THR A 131 -27.88 16.32 33.38
CA THR A 131 -27.73 14.89 33.04
C THR A 131 -26.48 14.56 32.20
N SER A 132 -25.78 15.56 31.65
CA SER A 132 -24.61 15.36 30.77
C SER A 132 -23.30 15.03 31.48
N LEU A 133 -23.21 15.19 32.81
CA LEU A 133 -21.96 14.95 33.55
C LEU A 133 -21.71 13.47 33.87
N ILE A 134 -22.75 12.63 33.97
CA ILE A 134 -22.60 11.19 34.27
C ILE A 134 -22.14 10.41 33.02
N ILE A 135 -22.59 10.82 31.83
CA ILE A 135 -22.20 10.18 30.56
C ILE A 135 -20.73 10.48 30.22
N LEU A 136 -20.25 11.70 30.49
CA LEU A 136 -18.85 12.07 30.26
C LEU A 136 -17.87 11.27 31.15
N GLY A 137 -18.26 10.98 32.41
CA GLY A 137 -17.45 10.17 33.33
C GLY A 137 -17.31 8.71 32.90
N ALA A 138 -18.38 8.09 32.39
CA ALA A 138 -18.34 6.72 31.88
C ALA A 138 -17.53 6.59 30.58
N CYS A 139 -17.58 7.59 29.70
CA CYS A 139 -16.74 7.63 28.49
C CYS A 139 -15.25 7.77 28.82
N ALA A 140 -14.88 8.58 29.82
CA ALA A 140 -13.47 8.76 30.19
C ALA A 140 -12.82 7.47 30.73
N VAL A 141 -13.55 6.69 31.55
CA VAL A 141 -13.06 5.40 32.06
C VAL A 141 -13.01 4.34 30.95
N GLY A 142 -13.97 4.33 30.03
CA GLY A 142 -13.95 3.46 28.85
C GLY A 142 -12.79 3.74 27.90
N ILE A 143 -12.45 5.02 27.68
CA ILE A 143 -11.28 5.42 26.88
C ILE A 143 -9.98 5.02 27.56
N LEU A 144 -9.86 5.17 28.88
CA LEU A 144 -8.66 4.75 29.62
C LEU A 144 -8.48 3.21 29.61
N PHE A 145 -9.58 2.47 29.66
CA PHE A 145 -9.58 1.00 29.54
C PHE A 145 -9.22 0.56 28.11
N LEU A 146 -9.76 1.22 27.08
CA LEU A 146 -9.42 0.96 25.68
C LEU A 146 -7.98 1.35 25.33
N LEU A 147 -7.41 2.40 25.93
CA LEU A 147 -6.02 2.77 25.73
C LEU A 147 -5.04 1.79 26.41
N THR A 148 -5.44 1.19 27.54
CA THR A 148 -4.59 0.22 28.25
C THR A 148 -4.69 -1.21 27.68
N PHE A 149 -5.85 -1.61 27.14
CA PHE A 149 -6.02 -2.93 26.51
C PHE A 149 -5.80 -2.94 24.99
N GLY A 150 -6.02 -1.83 24.29
CA GLY A 150 -5.91 -1.75 22.83
C GLY A 150 -4.48 -1.75 22.28
N ALA A 151 -3.48 -1.43 23.09
CA ALA A 151 -2.08 -1.36 22.64
C ALA A 151 -1.43 -2.73 22.36
N LYS A 152 -2.02 -3.85 22.81
CA LYS A 152 -1.44 -5.18 22.58
C LYS A 152 -1.79 -5.82 21.23
N GLN A 153 -2.78 -5.31 20.51
CA GLN A 153 -3.26 -5.95 19.27
C GLN A 153 -2.61 -5.40 17.98
N SER A 154 -1.85 -4.30 18.07
CA SER A 154 -1.20 -3.68 16.90
C SER A 154 0.15 -4.31 16.49
N SER A 155 0.76 -5.14 17.35
CA SER A 155 2.10 -5.71 17.08
C SER A 155 2.07 -6.86 16.04
N ALA A 156 1.02 -7.67 16.04
CA ALA A 156 0.93 -8.82 15.13
C ALA A 156 0.77 -8.43 13.66
N LYS A 157 0.01 -7.35 13.36
CA LYS A 157 -0.12 -6.82 11.98
C LYS A 157 1.19 -6.23 11.47
N SER A 158 1.92 -5.49 12.31
CA SER A 158 3.22 -4.90 11.92
C SER A 158 4.24 -5.96 11.51
N THR A 159 4.23 -7.13 12.16
CA THR A 159 5.29 -8.11 11.94
C THR A 159 5.11 -8.95 10.67
N THR A 160 3.86 -9.15 10.23
CA THR A 160 3.59 -9.81 8.93
C THR A 160 3.93 -8.87 7.77
N VAL A 161 3.55 -7.59 7.88
CA VAL A 161 3.89 -6.57 6.87
C VAL A 161 5.40 -6.43 6.70
N GLN A 162 6.16 -6.39 7.81
CA GLN A 162 7.62 -6.35 7.77
C GLN A 162 8.26 -7.58 7.09
N PHE A 163 7.68 -8.77 7.28
CA PHE A 163 8.21 -9.98 6.65
C PHE A 163 8.02 -9.94 5.12
N GLU A 164 6.82 -9.59 4.67
CA GLU A 164 6.49 -9.53 3.24
C GLU A 164 7.35 -8.51 2.51
N GLU A 165 7.55 -7.33 3.11
CA GLU A 165 8.41 -6.26 2.58
C GLU A 165 9.87 -6.72 2.46
N VAL A 166 10.44 -7.32 3.52
CA VAL A 166 11.85 -7.76 3.52
C VAL A 166 12.08 -8.90 2.51
N VAL A 167 11.16 -9.85 2.39
CA VAL A 167 11.25 -10.96 1.43
C VAL A 167 11.16 -10.45 -0.01
N GLU A 168 10.29 -9.48 -0.26
CA GLU A 168 10.13 -8.88 -1.58
C GLU A 168 11.37 -8.14 -2.02
N ASP A 169 11.83 -7.19 -1.21
CA ASP A 169 12.98 -6.36 -1.55
C ASP A 169 14.21 -7.24 -1.81
N TYR A 170 14.36 -8.31 -1.03
CA TYR A 170 15.42 -9.28 -1.19
C TYR A 170 15.29 -10.09 -2.49
N THR A 171 14.06 -10.45 -2.89
CA THR A 171 13.81 -11.14 -4.16
C THR A 171 14.07 -10.22 -5.36
N TRP A 172 13.69 -8.94 -5.23
CA TRP A 172 13.89 -7.93 -6.26
C TRP A 172 15.39 -7.65 -6.51
N GLU A 173 16.15 -7.40 -5.45
CA GLU A 173 17.56 -6.98 -5.55
C GLU A 173 18.48 -8.06 -6.13
N HIS A 174 18.35 -9.30 -5.66
CA HIS A 174 19.25 -10.39 -6.10
C HIS A 174 18.77 -11.09 -7.37
N GLY A 175 17.55 -10.77 -7.81
CA GLY A 175 16.87 -11.42 -8.93
C GLY A 175 16.65 -12.91 -8.71
N GLU A 176 15.95 -13.55 -9.65
CA GLU A 176 15.68 -14.98 -9.51
C GLU A 176 16.95 -15.82 -9.65
N ASN A 177 18.02 -15.37 -10.30
CA ASN A 177 19.13 -16.24 -10.67
C ASN A 177 20.23 -16.42 -9.61
N ASP A 178 20.20 -15.69 -8.50
CA ASP A 178 21.19 -15.87 -7.42
C ASP A 178 20.86 -17.12 -6.57
N PRO A 179 21.69 -18.19 -6.62
CA PRO A 179 21.43 -19.41 -5.86
C PRO A 179 21.56 -19.20 -4.34
N THR A 180 22.37 -18.26 -3.89
CA THR A 180 22.51 -17.92 -2.47
C THR A 180 21.26 -17.20 -1.99
N ALA A 181 20.77 -16.23 -2.76
CA ALA A 181 19.55 -15.52 -2.45
C ALA A 181 18.34 -16.46 -2.35
N ARG A 182 18.20 -17.39 -3.31
CA ARG A 182 17.15 -18.44 -3.27
C ARG A 182 17.20 -19.28 -1.98
N ARG A 183 18.39 -19.68 -1.53
CA ARG A 183 18.55 -20.49 -0.31
C ARG A 183 18.21 -19.70 0.95
N VAL A 184 18.59 -18.43 1.01
CA VAL A 184 18.22 -17.54 2.13
C VAL A 184 16.70 -17.38 2.18
N LEU A 185 16.05 -17.09 1.03
CA LEU A 185 14.60 -16.95 0.93
C LEU A 185 13.86 -18.22 1.35
N ASP A 186 14.26 -19.38 0.84
CA ASP A 186 13.67 -20.68 1.22
C ASP A 186 13.81 -20.94 2.73
N GLY A 187 14.99 -20.68 3.30
CA GLY A 187 15.22 -20.81 4.74
C GLY A 187 14.30 -19.91 5.57
N VAL A 188 14.20 -18.63 5.20
CA VAL A 188 13.37 -17.62 5.89
C VAL A 188 11.88 -17.94 5.77
N GLN A 189 11.40 -18.34 4.59
CA GLN A 189 10.00 -18.73 4.38
C GLN A 189 9.64 -19.99 5.16
N ARG A 190 10.49 -21.03 5.15
CA ARG A 190 10.28 -22.25 5.93
C ARG A 190 10.29 -21.97 7.43
N ALA A 191 11.21 -21.12 7.88
CA ALA A 191 11.26 -20.68 9.27
C ALA A 191 9.96 -20.00 9.68
N ARG A 192 9.42 -19.12 8.82
CA ARG A 192 8.15 -18.43 9.06
C ARG A 192 6.96 -19.39 9.10
N ILE A 193 6.91 -20.37 8.20
CA ILE A 193 5.87 -21.41 8.20
C ILE A 193 5.93 -22.24 9.49
N ALA A 194 7.12 -22.63 9.93
CA ALA A 194 7.30 -23.36 11.18
C ALA A 194 6.88 -22.53 12.40
N GLU A 195 7.24 -21.23 12.45
CA GLU A 195 6.82 -20.29 13.49
C GLU A 195 5.28 -20.18 13.56
N LEU A 196 4.61 -20.05 12.42
CA LEU A 196 3.14 -19.99 12.35
C LEU A 196 2.48 -21.30 12.83
N ARG A 197 3.15 -22.44 12.65
CA ARG A 197 2.72 -23.75 13.17
C ARG A 197 3.09 -23.98 14.64
N LYS A 198 3.75 -23.01 15.28
CA LYS A 198 4.29 -23.11 16.64
C LYS A 198 5.37 -24.20 16.80
N ASP A 199 6.01 -24.59 15.69
CA ASP A 199 7.20 -25.44 15.71
C ASP A 199 8.46 -24.56 15.81
N PHE A 200 8.70 -24.06 17.02
CA PHE A 200 9.76 -23.09 17.28
C PHE A 200 11.16 -23.69 17.14
N ALA A 201 11.33 -24.99 17.38
CA ALA A 201 12.61 -25.67 17.16
C ALA A 201 13.00 -25.64 15.68
N SER A 202 12.09 -26.07 14.80
CA SER A 202 12.31 -26.01 13.34
C SER A 202 12.45 -24.57 12.84
N ALA A 203 11.65 -23.64 13.35
CA ALA A 203 11.74 -22.22 12.96
C ALA A 203 13.13 -21.64 13.30
N ARG A 204 13.65 -21.93 14.50
CA ARG A 204 14.97 -21.47 14.95
C ARG A 204 16.10 -22.04 14.11
N GLU A 205 16.05 -23.34 13.81
CA GLU A 205 17.04 -24.00 12.94
C GLU A 205 17.09 -23.32 11.57
N LYS A 206 15.92 -23.11 10.94
CA LYS A 206 15.83 -22.54 9.60
C LYS A 206 16.22 -21.06 9.54
N TYR A 207 15.86 -20.26 10.55
CA TYR A 207 16.38 -18.88 10.67
C TYR A 207 17.90 -18.88 10.90
N GLY A 208 18.44 -19.83 11.66
CA GLY A 208 19.89 -19.99 11.87
C GLY A 208 20.64 -20.27 10.57
N GLU A 209 20.18 -21.26 9.79
CA GLU A 209 20.76 -21.59 8.48
C GLU A 209 20.78 -20.37 7.53
N ALA A 210 19.68 -19.63 7.44
CA ALA A 210 19.61 -18.43 6.61
C ALA A 210 20.54 -17.31 7.10
N LYS A 211 20.66 -17.12 8.42
CA LYS A 211 21.60 -16.18 9.03
C LYS A 211 23.05 -16.52 8.70
N ASP A 212 23.42 -17.79 8.79
CA ASP A 212 24.79 -18.26 8.53
C ASP A 212 25.19 -18.06 7.07
N LEU A 213 24.25 -18.27 6.13
CA LEU A 213 24.45 -17.96 4.71
C LEU A 213 24.74 -16.47 4.48
N LEU A 214 23.95 -15.57 5.08
CA LEU A 214 24.18 -14.12 4.97
C LEU A 214 25.49 -13.68 5.63
N TRP A 215 25.85 -14.28 6.77
CA TRP A 215 27.14 -14.02 7.42
C TRP A 215 28.33 -14.48 6.57
N THR A 216 28.23 -15.65 5.94
CA THR A 216 29.27 -16.17 5.03
C THR A 216 29.42 -15.26 3.82
N LYS A 217 28.30 -14.78 3.26
CA LYS A 217 28.28 -13.77 2.18
C LYS A 217 28.98 -12.48 2.62
N LYS A 218 28.66 -11.96 3.82
CA LYS A 218 29.28 -10.75 4.40
C LYS A 218 30.80 -10.87 4.51
N GLN A 219 31.30 -12.02 4.97
CA GLN A 219 32.74 -12.27 5.10
C GLN A 219 33.43 -12.37 3.73
N SER A 220 32.76 -12.94 2.74
CA SER A 220 33.32 -13.14 1.40
C SER A 220 33.35 -11.85 0.56
N ALA A 221 32.46 -10.90 0.84
CA ALA A 221 32.25 -9.73 -0.02
C ALA A 221 33.35 -8.65 0.08
N ASN A 222 34.28 -8.70 1.04
CA ASN A 222 35.36 -7.69 1.27
C ASN A 222 34.94 -6.20 1.31
N GLY A 223 33.65 -5.88 1.17
CA GLY A 223 33.09 -4.53 1.05
C GLY A 223 31.72 -4.36 1.72
N GLY A 224 31.30 -5.33 2.54
CA GLY A 224 30.02 -5.31 3.23
C GLY A 224 28.91 -6.05 2.50
N LEU A 225 27.75 -6.10 3.15
CA LEU A 225 26.51 -6.61 2.57
C LEU A 225 25.80 -5.47 1.84
N SER A 226 24.93 -5.78 0.87
CA SER A 226 24.00 -4.77 0.36
C SER A 226 23.02 -4.35 1.46
N ASP A 227 22.42 -3.16 1.35
CA ASP A 227 21.43 -2.68 2.32
C ASP A 227 20.27 -3.67 2.50
N VAL A 228 19.89 -4.35 1.41
CA VAL A 228 18.83 -5.37 1.42
C VAL A 228 19.26 -6.64 2.17
N ASP A 229 20.51 -7.07 1.98
CA ASP A 229 21.09 -8.18 2.75
C ASP A 229 21.18 -7.84 4.25
N GLU A 230 21.54 -6.60 4.59
CA GLU A 230 21.61 -6.15 5.99
C GLU A 230 20.24 -6.09 6.65
N ARG A 231 19.20 -5.61 5.94
CA ARG A 231 17.82 -5.64 6.42
C ARG A 231 17.31 -7.06 6.65
N MET A 232 17.57 -7.98 5.71
CA MET A 232 17.23 -9.39 5.88
C MET A 232 17.95 -10.01 7.09
N LEU A 233 19.24 -9.71 7.26
CA LEU A 233 20.01 -10.18 8.41
C LEU A 233 19.50 -9.62 9.74
N SER A 234 19.12 -8.33 9.77
CA SER A 234 18.52 -7.69 10.94
C SER A 234 17.19 -8.34 11.29
N PHE A 235 16.31 -8.52 10.29
CA PHE A 235 15.02 -9.19 10.46
C PHE A 235 15.19 -10.58 11.10
N ILE A 236 16.08 -11.42 10.56
CA ILE A 236 16.34 -12.76 11.09
C ILE A 236 16.89 -12.68 12.53
N THR A 237 17.82 -11.76 12.78
CA THR A 237 18.48 -11.60 14.10
C THR A 237 17.50 -11.14 15.17
N GLU A 238 16.58 -10.23 14.85
CA GLU A 238 15.52 -9.78 15.76
C GLU A 238 14.47 -10.86 16.02
N ARG A 239 14.25 -11.77 15.07
CA ARG A 239 13.28 -12.85 15.22
C ARG A 239 13.78 -14.03 16.02
N LEU A 240 15.04 -14.42 15.88
CA LEU A 240 15.61 -15.58 16.58
C LEU A 240 15.33 -15.62 18.09
N PRO A 241 15.45 -14.53 18.86
CA PRO A 241 15.13 -14.53 20.30
C PRO A 241 13.65 -14.70 20.62
N ARG A 242 12.75 -14.41 19.68
CA ARG A 242 11.29 -14.50 19.86
C ARG A 242 10.74 -15.90 19.62
N VAL A 243 11.55 -16.78 19.04
CA VAL A 243 11.24 -18.18 18.72
C VAL A 243 11.74 -19.07 19.87
N GLN A 244 11.21 -18.84 21.08
CA GLN A 244 11.54 -19.58 22.32
C GLN A 244 10.31 -20.30 22.87
#